data_AF-A0A959SH61-F1
#
_entry.id   AF-A0A959SH61-F1
#
_cell.length_a   1.000
_cell.length_b   1.000
_cell.length_c   1.000
_cell.angle_alpha   90.00
_cell.angle_beta   90.00
_cell.angle_gamma   90.00
#
_symmetry.space_group_name_H-M   'P 1'
#
loop_
_entity.id
_entity.type
_entity.pdbx_description
1 polymer ?
#
loop_
_entity_poly.entity_id
_entity_poly.type
_entity_poly.pdbx_seq_one_letter_code
_entity_poly.pdbx_strand_id
1 'polypeptide(L)'
;GLDTLYGVDAPTLLENLWDHRDSLHLHPILDSIYADWDFTSDDAISQRYSALYRSFDAYHVDHTLLESFLYHNADKTLDRDYGAYLNGDFKLGKYRGADGLAMHWYARNLRILRNIQELHLKPTDRLVVIFGAGHMGVLKHLFECTPEFELVKFGEL
;
A
#
# COMPACT_ATOMS: atom_id res chain seq x y z
N GLY A 1 -11.53 8.56 24.40
CA GLY A 1 -10.14 8.93 24.06
C GLY A 1 -9.46 7.74 23.42
N LEU A 2 -8.34 7.94 22.72
CA LEU A 2 -7.50 6.86 22.22
C LEU A 2 -6.92 6.07 23.41
N ASP A 3 -7.06 4.74 23.39
CA ASP A 3 -6.63 3.87 24.49
C ASP A 3 -5.20 3.35 24.28
N THR A 4 -4.95 2.71 23.12
CA THR A 4 -3.68 2.03 22.82
C THR A 4 -3.22 2.33 21.38
N LEU A 5 -1.91 2.36 21.15
CA LEU A 5 -1.27 2.55 19.84
C LEU A 5 -0.39 1.34 19.49
N TYR A 6 -0.53 0.82 18.27
CA TYR A 6 0.22 -0.33 17.77
C TYR A 6 0.99 0.02 16.51
N GLY A 7 2.25 -0.43 16.43
CA GLY A 7 3.01 -0.46 15.19
C GLY A 7 2.76 -1.77 14.47
N VAL A 8 2.11 -1.74 13.30
CA VAL A 8 1.71 -2.94 12.55
C VAL A 8 2.31 -2.99 11.14
N ASP A 9 3.25 -2.09 10.82
CA ASP A 9 3.99 -2.12 9.56
C ASP A 9 4.88 -3.36 9.45
N ALA A 10 5.28 -3.70 8.23
CA ALA A 10 6.11 -4.86 7.94
C ALA A 10 7.11 -4.57 6.80
N PRO A 11 8.28 -5.23 6.80
CA PRO A 11 9.14 -5.23 5.63
C PRO A 11 8.48 -5.96 4.46
N THR A 12 8.94 -5.67 3.26
CA THR A 12 8.54 -6.36 2.03
C THR A 12 9.05 -7.80 2.01
N LEU A 13 8.44 -8.67 1.19
CA LEU A 13 9.00 -10.01 0.97
C LEU A 13 10.36 -9.93 0.27
N LEU A 14 10.52 -8.97 -0.64
CA LEU A 14 11.77 -8.70 -1.32
C LEU A 14 12.92 -8.46 -0.33
N GLU A 15 12.78 -7.52 0.59
CA GLU A 15 13.81 -7.21 1.60
C GLU A 15 14.21 -8.46 2.40
N ASN A 16 13.22 -9.23 2.88
CA ASN A 16 13.51 -10.45 3.64
C ASN A 16 14.23 -11.53 2.80
N LEU A 17 13.94 -11.64 1.50
CA LEU A 17 14.62 -12.59 0.63
C LEU A 17 16.03 -12.09 0.27
N TRP A 18 16.19 -10.78 0.12
CA TRP A 18 17.46 -10.14 -0.18
C TRP A 18 18.46 -10.29 0.98
N ASP A 19 17.98 -10.17 2.21
CA ASP A 19 18.80 -10.28 3.44
C ASP A 19 18.85 -11.71 4.01
N HIS A 20 18.27 -12.69 3.30
CA HIS A 20 18.23 -14.08 3.74
C HIS A 20 19.65 -14.68 3.82
N ARG A 21 19.85 -15.67 4.69
CA ARG A 21 21.15 -16.37 4.81
C ARG A 21 21.64 -17.03 3.50
N ASP A 22 20.69 -17.38 2.64
CA ASP A 22 20.92 -18.03 1.34
C ASP A 22 20.87 -17.00 0.18
N SER A 23 21.06 -15.72 0.49
CA SER A 23 20.91 -14.59 -0.44
C SER A 23 21.76 -14.71 -1.71
N LEU A 24 22.96 -15.30 -1.63
CA LEU A 24 23.81 -15.54 -2.80
C LEU A 24 23.13 -16.37 -3.90
N HIS A 25 22.20 -17.25 -3.53
CA HIS A 25 21.40 -18.01 -4.50
C HIS A 25 20.11 -17.29 -4.92
N LEU A 26 19.60 -16.39 -4.06
CA LEU A 26 18.36 -15.67 -4.29
C LEU A 26 18.56 -14.40 -5.12
N HIS A 27 19.67 -13.68 -4.92
CA HIS A 27 19.96 -12.42 -5.62
C HIS A 27 19.85 -12.57 -7.14
N PRO A 28 20.43 -13.58 -7.81
CA PRO A 28 20.29 -13.70 -9.27
C PRO A 28 18.83 -13.86 -9.74
N ILE A 29 17.99 -14.51 -8.94
CA ILE A 29 16.55 -14.67 -9.24
C ILE A 29 15.83 -13.34 -9.03
N LEU A 30 16.08 -12.67 -7.90
CA LEU A 30 15.48 -11.38 -7.57
C LEU A 30 15.91 -10.31 -8.59
N ASP A 31 17.20 -10.21 -8.90
CA ASP A 31 17.76 -9.33 -9.93
C ASP A 31 17.11 -9.56 -11.28
N SER A 32 16.83 -10.81 -11.66
CA SER A 32 16.13 -11.11 -12.90
C SER A 32 14.67 -10.63 -12.91
N ILE A 33 13.99 -10.63 -11.77
CA ILE A 33 12.61 -10.14 -11.65
C ILE A 33 12.60 -8.61 -11.71
N TYR A 34 13.50 -7.97 -10.95
CA TYR A 34 13.61 -6.52 -10.79
C TYR A 34 14.55 -5.85 -11.79
N ALA A 35 15.00 -6.54 -12.84
CA ALA A 35 15.82 -5.93 -13.89
C ALA A 35 15.12 -4.68 -14.45
N ASP A 36 15.80 -3.55 -14.55
CA ASP A 36 15.21 -2.27 -15.02
C ASP A 36 14.05 -1.72 -14.15
N TRP A 37 13.74 -2.32 -13.00
CA TRP A 37 12.79 -1.74 -12.04
C TRP A 37 13.51 -0.65 -11.24
N ASP A 38 13.12 0.60 -11.44
CA ASP A 38 13.82 1.74 -10.83
C ASP A 38 12.92 2.64 -9.98
N PHE A 39 11.65 2.28 -9.82
CA PHE A 39 10.61 3.05 -9.10
C PHE A 39 10.32 4.42 -9.73
N THR A 40 10.80 4.66 -10.94
CA THR A 40 10.59 5.88 -11.69
C THR A 40 10.04 5.55 -13.06
N SER A 41 9.13 6.37 -13.55
CA SER A 41 8.55 6.17 -14.87
C SER A 41 8.11 7.51 -15.41
N ASP A 42 8.46 7.78 -16.67
CA ASP A 42 8.16 9.04 -17.34
C ASP A 42 7.17 8.87 -18.50
N ASP A 43 6.45 7.75 -18.53
CA ASP A 43 5.38 7.56 -19.49
C ASP A 43 4.19 8.51 -19.21
N ALA A 44 3.34 8.70 -20.22
CA ALA A 44 2.23 9.66 -20.15
C ALA A 44 1.25 9.39 -18.99
N ILE A 45 1.10 8.14 -18.52
CA ILE A 45 0.26 7.83 -17.37
C ILE A 45 1.00 8.19 -16.08
N SER A 46 2.28 7.86 -15.96
CA SER A 46 3.10 8.22 -14.80
C SER A 46 3.17 9.74 -14.60
N GLN A 47 3.29 10.53 -15.66
CA GLN A 47 3.24 12.00 -15.59
C GLN A 47 1.89 12.53 -15.07
N ARG A 48 0.78 11.86 -15.42
CA ARG A 48 -0.56 12.20 -14.90
C ARG A 48 -0.67 11.90 -13.41
N TYR A 49 -0.07 10.81 -12.94
CA TYR A 49 0.03 10.53 -11.52
C TYR A 49 0.90 11.54 -10.78
N SER A 50 2.05 11.93 -11.33
CA SER A 50 2.85 13.02 -10.75
C SER A 50 2.07 14.34 -10.66
N ALA A 51 1.24 14.65 -11.66
CA ALA A 51 0.36 15.82 -11.61
C ALA A 51 -0.74 15.68 -10.55
N LEU A 52 -1.31 14.48 -10.39
CA LEU A 52 -2.28 14.18 -9.33
C LEU A 52 -1.66 14.37 -7.94
N TYR A 53 -0.46 13.84 -7.69
CA TYR A 53 0.22 14.00 -6.40
C TYR A 53 0.51 15.46 -6.06
N ARG A 54 0.97 16.26 -7.04
CA ARG A 54 1.12 17.72 -6.85
C ARG A 54 -0.21 18.40 -6.51
N SER A 55 -1.33 17.91 -7.05
CA SER A 55 -2.64 18.45 -6.69
C SER A 55 -3.06 18.10 -5.25
N PHE A 56 -2.63 16.94 -4.75
CA PHE A 56 -2.84 16.56 -3.34
C PHE A 56 -2.01 17.43 -2.40
N ASP A 57 -0.72 17.65 -2.72
CA ASP A 57 0.15 18.52 -1.94
C ASP A 57 -0.43 19.94 -1.85
N ALA A 58 -0.91 20.48 -2.98
CA ALA A 58 -1.57 21.78 -3.01
C ALA A 58 -2.88 21.79 -2.17
N TYR A 59 -3.68 20.72 -2.25
CA TYR A 59 -4.91 20.59 -1.46
C TYR A 59 -4.63 20.62 0.05
N HIS A 60 -3.56 19.95 0.49
CA HIS A 60 -3.17 19.89 1.91
C HIS A 60 -2.75 21.22 2.52
N VAL A 61 -2.24 22.16 1.72
CA VAL A 61 -1.83 23.48 2.20
C VAL A 61 -3.03 24.32 2.61
N ASP A 62 -4.14 24.20 1.88
CA ASP A 62 -5.32 25.06 2.03
C ASP A 62 -6.48 24.40 2.79
N HIS A 63 -6.32 23.14 3.24
CA HIS A 63 -7.37 22.37 3.92
C HIS A 63 -6.90 21.82 5.27
N THR A 64 -7.86 21.58 6.16
CA THR A 64 -7.60 20.92 7.44
C THR A 64 -7.17 19.46 7.26
N LEU A 65 -6.57 18.88 8.31
CA LEU A 65 -6.23 17.45 8.33
C LEU A 65 -7.47 16.57 8.13
N LEU A 66 -8.61 16.95 8.72
CA LEU A 66 -9.84 16.17 8.58
C LEU A 66 -10.33 16.17 7.12
N GLU A 67 -10.38 17.34 6.47
CA GLU A 67 -10.76 17.45 5.06
C GLU A 67 -9.78 16.68 4.16
N SER A 68 -8.49 16.76 4.45
CA SER A 68 -7.46 15.99 3.76
C SER A 68 -7.67 14.48 3.91
N PHE A 69 -7.97 13.99 5.12
CA PHE A 69 -8.27 12.58 5.34
C PHE A 69 -9.57 12.14 4.65
N LEU A 70 -10.63 12.95 4.69
CA LEU A 70 -11.87 12.65 3.98
C LEU A 70 -11.66 12.57 2.47
N TYR A 71 -10.87 13.48 1.91
CA TYR A 71 -10.52 13.50 0.50
C TYR A 71 -9.74 12.25 0.07
N HIS A 72 -8.73 11.85 0.86
CA HIS A 72 -7.91 10.67 0.60
C HIS A 72 -8.66 9.35 0.80
N ASN A 73 -9.65 9.31 1.70
CA ASN A 73 -10.46 8.13 1.95
C ASN A 73 -11.64 7.97 0.97
N ALA A 74 -11.83 8.88 0.01
CA ALA A 74 -12.83 8.71 -1.04
C ALA A 74 -12.45 7.53 -1.94
N ASP A 75 -13.41 6.64 -2.28
CA ASP A 75 -13.16 5.42 -3.06
C ASP A 75 -12.37 5.71 -4.36
N LYS A 76 -12.73 6.78 -5.07
CA LYS A 76 -12.04 7.18 -6.29
C LYS A 76 -10.58 7.59 -6.05
N THR A 77 -10.26 8.21 -4.91
CA THR A 77 -8.89 8.61 -4.58
C THR A 77 -8.07 7.36 -4.26
N LEU A 78 -8.60 6.45 -3.44
CA LEU A 78 -7.98 5.17 -3.11
C LEU A 78 -7.69 4.31 -4.36
N ASP A 79 -8.66 4.21 -5.28
CA ASP A 79 -8.48 3.49 -6.54
C ASP A 79 -7.38 4.12 -7.41
N ARG A 80 -7.27 5.45 -7.41
CA ARG A 80 -6.24 6.15 -8.18
C ARG A 80 -4.87 5.94 -7.56
N ASP A 81 -4.73 6.09 -6.25
CA ASP A 81 -3.47 5.88 -5.54
C ASP A 81 -2.93 4.48 -5.77
N TYR A 82 -3.76 3.45 -5.65
CA TYR A 82 -3.31 2.10 -5.99
C TYR A 82 -3.05 1.92 -7.49
N GLY A 83 -3.86 2.53 -8.35
CA GLY A 83 -3.69 2.48 -9.80
C GLY A 83 -2.36 3.03 -10.31
N ALA A 84 -1.68 3.89 -9.53
CA ALA A 84 -0.34 4.36 -9.88
C ALA A 84 0.67 3.21 -10.02
N TYR A 85 0.55 2.19 -9.16
CA TYR A 85 1.39 0.99 -9.20
C TYR A 85 1.07 0.04 -10.35
N LEU A 86 -0.02 0.25 -11.09
CA LEU A 86 -0.42 -0.57 -12.25
C LEU A 86 0.09 -0.01 -13.58
N ASN A 87 1.06 0.90 -13.53
CA ASN A 87 1.71 1.55 -14.66
C ASN A 87 3.24 1.53 -14.49
N GLY A 88 3.98 2.13 -15.43
CA GLY A 88 5.43 2.14 -15.36
C GLY A 88 6.05 0.74 -15.27
N ASP A 89 6.86 0.52 -14.23
CA ASP A 89 7.56 -0.73 -13.94
C ASP A 89 6.67 -1.98 -13.90
N PHE A 90 5.37 -1.83 -13.56
CA PHE A 90 4.41 -2.94 -13.62
C PHE A 90 4.35 -3.62 -15.00
N LYS A 91 4.62 -2.86 -16.06
CA LYS A 91 4.55 -3.32 -17.45
C LYS A 91 5.86 -3.93 -17.95
N LEU A 92 6.86 -4.09 -17.09
CA LEU A 92 8.14 -4.66 -17.46
C LEU A 92 8.03 -6.16 -17.77
N GLY A 93 8.59 -6.54 -18.93
CA GLY A 93 8.57 -7.91 -19.45
C GLY A 93 7.15 -8.48 -19.64
N LYS A 94 7.04 -9.81 -19.74
CA LYS A 94 5.73 -10.47 -19.90
C LYS A 94 4.92 -10.46 -18.60
N TYR A 95 5.58 -10.79 -17.49
CA TYR A 95 4.98 -10.88 -16.15
C TYR A 95 5.88 -10.34 -15.03
N ARG A 96 7.17 -10.10 -15.28
CA ARG A 96 8.15 -9.79 -14.23
C ARG A 96 7.80 -8.52 -13.44
N GLY A 97 7.24 -7.49 -14.08
CA GLY A 97 6.76 -6.31 -13.37
C GLY A 97 5.58 -6.62 -12.43
N ALA A 98 4.63 -7.44 -12.87
CA ALA A 98 3.52 -7.88 -12.03
C ALA A 98 4.00 -8.75 -10.86
N ASP A 99 4.94 -9.67 -11.11
CA ASP A 99 5.55 -10.52 -10.08
C ASP A 99 6.34 -9.68 -9.06
N GLY A 100 7.09 -8.70 -9.55
CA GLY A 100 7.77 -7.69 -8.74
C GLY A 100 6.79 -6.98 -7.81
N LEU A 101 5.72 -6.38 -8.35
CA LEU A 101 4.68 -5.70 -7.57
C LEU A 101 4.01 -6.60 -6.53
N ALA A 102 3.74 -7.85 -6.87
CA ALA A 102 3.17 -8.81 -5.93
C ALA A 102 4.14 -9.09 -4.76
N MET A 103 5.43 -9.28 -5.07
CA MET A 103 6.46 -9.58 -4.07
C MET A 103 6.75 -8.41 -3.14
N HIS A 104 6.94 -7.18 -3.63
CA HIS A 104 7.28 -6.08 -2.74
C HIS A 104 6.05 -5.39 -2.14
N TRP A 105 5.01 -5.09 -2.93
CA TRP A 105 3.91 -4.24 -2.48
C TRP A 105 2.72 -5.03 -1.93
N TYR A 106 2.18 -6.00 -2.69
CA TYR A 106 1.00 -6.74 -2.25
C TYR A 106 1.31 -7.61 -1.02
N ALA A 107 2.44 -8.32 -1.02
CA ALA A 107 2.87 -9.12 0.12
C ALA A 107 3.08 -8.29 1.40
N ARG A 108 3.55 -7.03 1.29
CA ARG A 108 3.68 -6.13 2.45
C ARG A 108 2.31 -5.79 3.05
N ASN A 109 1.30 -5.51 2.21
CA ASN A 109 -0.06 -5.24 2.69
C ASN A 109 -0.72 -6.46 3.34
N LEU A 110 -0.48 -7.67 2.84
CA LEU A 110 -0.89 -8.91 3.51
C LEU A 110 -0.24 -9.06 4.90
N ARG A 111 1.05 -8.74 5.01
CA ARG A 111 1.78 -8.79 6.29
C ARG A 111 1.26 -7.75 7.29
N ILE A 112 0.94 -6.55 6.83
CA ILE A 112 0.30 -5.52 7.66
C ILE A 112 -1.04 -6.01 8.22
N LEU A 113 -1.91 -6.58 7.36
CA LEU A 113 -3.17 -7.17 7.84
C LEU A 113 -2.90 -8.29 8.85
N ARG A 114 -1.92 -9.17 8.59
CA ARG A 114 -1.57 -10.23 9.54
C ARG A 114 -1.14 -9.67 10.90
N ASN A 115 -0.31 -8.63 10.92
CA ASN A 115 0.10 -7.97 12.17
C ASN A 115 -1.11 -7.40 12.94
N ILE A 116 -2.11 -6.87 12.23
CA ILE A 116 -3.36 -6.39 12.83
C ILE A 116 -4.17 -7.54 13.44
N GLN A 117 -4.24 -8.70 12.75
CA GLN A 117 -4.91 -9.89 13.28
C GLN A 117 -4.24 -10.44 14.56
N GLU A 118 -2.92 -10.29 14.68
CA GLU A 118 -2.15 -10.71 15.88
C GLU A 118 -2.34 -9.78 17.09
N LEU A 119 -3.10 -8.68 16.98
CA LEU A 119 -3.36 -7.79 18.11
C LEU A 119 -4.29 -8.39 19.19
N HIS A 120 -4.86 -9.57 18.95
CA HIS A 120 -5.76 -10.27 19.89
C HIS A 120 -6.91 -9.39 20.42
N LEU A 121 -7.54 -8.64 19.51
CA LEU A 121 -8.64 -7.71 19.80
C LEU A 121 -9.89 -8.44 20.29
N LYS A 122 -10.66 -7.79 21.16
CA LYS A 122 -12.00 -8.25 21.55
C LYS A 122 -13.01 -7.85 20.48
N PRO A 123 -14.14 -8.57 20.33
CA PRO A 123 -15.20 -8.20 19.39
C PRO A 123 -15.82 -6.82 19.60
N THR A 124 -15.62 -6.20 20.77
CA THR A 124 -16.10 -4.86 21.12
C THR A 124 -15.11 -3.75 20.80
N ASP A 125 -13.87 -4.11 20.42
CA ASP A 125 -12.81 -3.13 20.18
C ASP A 125 -13.02 -2.45 18.82
N ARG A 126 -12.69 -1.16 18.76
CA ARG A 126 -12.73 -0.37 17.52
C ARG A 126 -11.31 0.05 17.17
N LEU A 127 -10.90 -0.27 15.94
CA LEU A 127 -9.59 0.09 15.42
C LEU A 127 -9.73 1.26 14.43
N VAL A 128 -8.82 2.23 14.53
CA VAL A 128 -8.58 3.21 13.48
C VAL A 128 -7.23 2.87 12.86
N VAL A 129 -7.23 2.53 11.57
CA VAL A 129 -6.01 2.20 10.81
C VAL A 129 -5.56 3.44 10.06
N ILE A 130 -4.35 3.91 10.34
CA ILE A 130 -3.74 5.07 9.68
C ILE A 130 -2.46 4.59 8.99
N PHE A 131 -2.46 4.62 7.66
CA PHE A 131 -1.33 4.24 6.81
C PHE A 131 -1.18 5.23 5.65
N GLY A 132 -0.02 5.21 4.98
CA GLY A 132 0.19 5.99 3.76
C GLY A 132 -0.83 5.62 2.68
N ALA A 133 -1.32 6.60 1.92
CA ALA A 133 -2.44 6.43 0.98
C ALA A 133 -2.21 5.31 -0.06
N GLY A 134 -0.96 5.11 -0.51
CA GLY A 134 -0.59 4.03 -1.43
C GLY A 134 -0.83 2.59 -0.90
N HIS A 135 -0.98 2.41 0.41
CA HIS A 135 -1.36 1.12 1.02
C HIS A 135 -2.87 0.93 1.09
N MET A 136 -3.62 2.02 1.20
CA MET A 136 -5.03 1.99 1.60
C MET A 136 -5.93 1.31 0.57
N GLY A 137 -5.60 1.38 -0.73
CA GLY A 137 -6.34 0.65 -1.75
C GLY A 137 -6.31 -0.87 -1.54
N VAL A 138 -5.13 -1.45 -1.26
CA VAL A 138 -4.97 -2.88 -0.98
C VAL A 138 -5.54 -3.23 0.39
N LEU A 139 -5.20 -2.47 1.44
CA LEU A 139 -5.69 -2.75 2.80
C LEU A 139 -7.21 -2.70 2.88
N LYS A 140 -7.86 -1.70 2.25
CA LYS A 140 -9.33 -1.62 2.17
C LYS A 140 -9.92 -2.89 1.57
N HIS A 141 -9.40 -3.32 0.41
CA HIS A 141 -9.85 -4.55 -0.23
C HIS A 141 -9.69 -5.79 0.67
N LEU A 142 -8.54 -5.91 1.34
CA LEU A 142 -8.27 -7.03 2.25
C LEU A 142 -9.23 -7.03 3.45
N PHE A 143 -9.53 -5.86 4.03
CA PHE A 143 -10.52 -5.71 5.10
C PHE A 143 -11.94 -6.02 4.64
N GLU A 144 -12.32 -5.65 3.41
CA GLU A 144 -13.62 -5.99 2.84
C GLU A 144 -13.78 -7.49 2.58
N CYS A 145 -12.68 -8.21 2.35
CA CYS A 145 -12.70 -9.65 2.06
C CYS A 145 -12.72 -10.54 3.30
N THR A 146 -12.27 -10.04 4.45
CA THR A 146 -12.20 -10.84 5.68
C THR A 146 -13.46 -10.68 6.54
N PRO A 147 -14.06 -11.76 7.05
CA PRO A 147 -15.20 -11.66 7.97
C PRO A 147 -14.79 -11.30 9.41
N GLU A 148 -13.48 -11.23 9.70
CA GLU A 148 -12.97 -10.93 11.05
C GLU A 148 -13.19 -9.47 11.47
N PHE A 149 -13.39 -8.58 10.51
CA PHE A 149 -13.56 -7.14 10.76
C PHE A 149 -14.77 -6.58 10.02
N GLU A 150 -15.47 -5.67 10.66
CA GLU A 150 -16.45 -4.82 10.00
C GLU A 150 -15.76 -3.51 9.58
N LEU A 151 -15.55 -3.32 8.28
CA LEU A 151 -14.97 -2.08 7.76
C LEU A 151 -16.02 -0.96 7.78
N VAL A 152 -15.75 0.10 8.53
CA VAL A 152 -16.56 1.33 8.51
C VAL A 152 -15.78 2.42 7.78
N LYS A 153 -16.38 3.02 6.75
CA LYS A 153 -15.76 4.11 6.00
C LYS A 153 -15.64 5.35 6.88
N PHE A 154 -14.47 5.98 6.87
CA PHE A 154 -14.17 7.14 7.72
C PHE A 154 -15.13 8.32 7.49
N GLY A 155 -15.56 8.57 6.26
CA GLY A 155 -16.50 9.64 5.92
C GLY A 155 -17.98 9.35 6.23
N GLU A 156 -18.30 8.16 6.73
CA GLU A 156 -19.66 7.74 7.09
C GLU A 156 -19.83 7.60 8.61
N LEU A 157 -18.82 8.03 9.39
CA LEU A 157 -18.81 8.01 10.87
C LEU A 157 -19.66 9.12 11.51
#